data_AF-A0A8C4RFE9-F1
#
_entry.id   AF-A0A8C4RFE9-F1
#
_cell.length_a   1.000
_cell.length_b   1.000
_cell.length_c   1.000
_cell.angle_alpha   90.00
_cell.angle_beta   90.00
_cell.angle_gamma   90.00
#
_symmetry.space_group_name_H-M   'P 1'
#
loop_
_entity.id
_entity.type
_entity.pdbx_description
1 polymer ?
#
loop_
_entity_poly.entity_id
_entity_poly.type
_entity_poly.pdbx_seq_one_letter_code
_entity_poly.pdbx_strand_id
1 'polypeptide(L)'
;SIWIKKGTDIAYTANVCTLVSSAKWLKQHGLQENKITITQILSQIGFKHKEDYVRILQKPVSSQYAEGLFSQCQKNGEIYNIIATREQLHQIVDLLSKKIQLYEKRLEWLTSGSRQIFGVIQERSITIALDFGITSHSHYKLCCNVVCNVLKEQVSQIARFNLICNHFIYFNDAFLCLLLFAYFIKFSPGCFVCGDLCCSHIHTGILMSSHCPKASC
;
A
#
# COMPACT_ATOMS: atom_id res chain seq x y z
N SER A 1 20.17 42.18 8.74
CA SER A 1 18.88 41.91 8.08
C SER A 1 18.83 40.45 7.68
N ILE A 2 17.86 39.74 8.23
CA ILE A 2 17.75 38.29 8.30
C ILE A 2 17.20 37.74 6.98
N TRP A 3 17.89 36.79 6.35
CA TRP A 3 17.35 36.00 5.23
C TRP A 3 16.81 34.68 5.77
N ILE A 4 15.53 34.66 6.13
CA ILE A 4 14.81 33.41 6.40
C ILE A 4 14.55 32.74 5.04
N LYS A 5 15.21 31.61 4.80
CA LYS A 5 14.82 30.67 3.75
C LYS A 5 13.36 30.27 4.02
N LYS A 6 12.47 30.50 3.06
CA LYS A 6 11.14 29.88 3.04
C LYS A 6 11.33 28.38 3.16
N GLY A 7 11.03 27.85 4.35
CA GLY A 7 10.81 26.42 4.52
C GLY A 7 9.72 26.01 3.55
N THR A 8 10.02 25.07 2.67
CA THR A 8 9.00 24.25 2.04
C THR A 8 8.21 23.61 3.17
N ASP A 9 7.02 24.15 3.43
CA ASP A 9 5.97 23.47 4.17
C ASP A 9 5.69 22.16 3.44
N ILE A 10 6.38 21.11 3.87
CA ILE A 10 5.98 19.75 3.60
C ILE A 10 4.68 19.63 4.39
N ALA A 11 3.58 19.92 3.71
CA ALA A 11 2.25 19.60 4.17
C ALA A 11 2.32 18.17 4.73
N TYR A 12 2.23 18.10 6.05
CA TYR A 12 1.98 16.89 6.79
C TYR A 12 0.61 16.41 6.31
N THR A 13 0.56 15.70 5.18
CA THR A 13 -0.66 15.04 4.71
C THR A 13 -0.82 13.74 5.50
N ALA A 14 -0.96 13.89 6.82
CA ALA A 14 -1.78 12.96 7.57
C ALA A 14 -3.23 13.17 7.07
N ASN A 15 -3.89 12.06 6.75
CA ASN A 15 -5.26 11.95 6.22
C ASN A 15 -5.44 12.37 4.75
N VAL A 16 -5.48 11.41 3.83
CA VAL A 16 -6.75 10.87 3.27
C VAL A 16 -6.48 9.48 2.69
N CYS A 17 -7.27 8.50 3.14
CA CYS A 17 -7.39 7.15 2.60
C CYS A 17 -7.66 7.15 1.10
N THR A 18 -6.61 7.18 0.29
CA THR A 18 -6.69 6.63 -1.05
C THR A 18 -6.08 5.24 -0.98
N LEU A 19 -6.80 4.23 -1.45
CA LEU A 19 -6.29 2.87 -1.63
C LEU A 19 -5.24 2.93 -2.76
N VAL A 20 -4.07 3.51 -2.46
CA VAL A 20 -2.99 3.76 -3.41
C VAL A 20 -2.21 2.46 -3.63
N SER A 21 -1.93 2.15 -4.90
CA SER A 21 -1.19 0.94 -5.26
C SER A 21 0.25 1.06 -4.80
N SER A 22 0.90 -0.05 -4.49
CA SER A 22 2.34 -0.04 -4.19
C SER A 22 3.14 0.57 -5.34
N ALA A 23 2.77 0.30 -6.60
CA ALA A 23 3.43 0.89 -7.77
C ALA A 23 3.30 2.43 -7.82
N LYS A 24 2.09 2.97 -7.62
CA LYS A 24 1.85 4.43 -7.61
C LYS A 24 2.55 5.09 -6.42
N TRP A 25 2.52 4.44 -5.25
CA TRP A 25 3.18 4.92 -4.05
C TRP A 25 4.71 4.97 -4.23
N LEU A 26 5.29 3.91 -4.81
CA LEU A 26 6.73 3.83 -5.13
C LEU A 26 7.16 4.85 -6.18
N LYS A 27 6.29 5.21 -7.13
CA LYS A 27 6.59 6.29 -8.08
C LYS A 27 6.81 7.64 -7.38
N GLN A 28 6.17 7.87 -6.25
CA GLN A 28 6.31 9.11 -5.49
C GLN A 28 7.41 9.01 -4.42
N HIS A 29 7.52 7.87 -3.73
CA HIS A 29 8.36 7.74 -2.54
C HIS A 29 9.60 6.86 -2.73
N GLY A 30 9.69 6.14 -3.84
CA GLY A 30 10.75 5.19 -4.16
C GLY A 30 12.12 5.85 -4.28
N LEU A 31 13.16 5.07 -4.00
CA LEU A 31 14.54 5.57 -3.93
C LEU A 31 15.05 6.10 -5.27
N GLN A 32 14.71 5.42 -6.38
CA GLN A 32 15.12 5.82 -7.73
C GLN A 32 14.53 7.19 -8.11
N GLU A 33 13.23 7.35 -7.94
CA GLU A 33 12.49 8.58 -8.23
C GLU A 33 12.93 9.75 -7.34
N ASN A 34 13.33 9.46 -6.11
CA ASN A 34 13.86 10.46 -5.18
C ASN A 34 15.38 10.69 -5.30
N LYS A 35 16.04 10.06 -6.29
CA LYS A 35 17.49 10.17 -6.54
C LYS A 35 18.39 9.76 -5.36
N ILE A 36 17.96 8.77 -4.57
CA ILE A 36 18.66 8.25 -3.39
C ILE A 36 19.24 6.84 -3.68
N THR A 37 19.58 6.56 -4.94
CA THR A 37 20.29 5.30 -5.24
C THR A 37 21.74 5.40 -4.78
N ILE A 38 22.36 4.26 -4.46
CA ILE A 38 23.78 4.23 -4.11
C ILE A 38 24.64 4.93 -5.17
N THR A 39 24.36 4.76 -6.47
CA THR A 39 25.15 5.41 -7.53
C THR A 39 25.08 6.93 -7.43
N GLN A 40 23.88 7.48 -7.17
CA GLN A 40 23.68 8.92 -7.03
C GLN A 40 24.26 9.47 -5.73
N ILE A 41 24.23 8.68 -4.66
CA ILE A 41 24.88 9.05 -3.39
C ILE A 41 26.40 9.07 -3.60
N LEU A 42 26.97 8.00 -4.16
CA LEU A 42 28.40 7.90 -4.44
C LEU A 42 28.90 9.02 -5.35
N SER A 43 28.13 9.43 -6.36
CA SER A 43 28.49 10.57 -7.21
C SER A 43 28.43 11.93 -6.48
N GLN A 44 27.71 12.03 -5.35
CA GLN A 44 27.66 13.25 -4.54
C GLN A 44 28.77 13.29 -3.49
N ILE A 45 29.17 12.13 -2.96
CA ILE A 45 30.15 12.03 -1.87
C ILE A 45 31.56 11.68 -2.34
N GLY A 46 31.74 11.40 -3.62
CA GLY A 46 32.95 10.79 -4.14
C GLY A 46 32.99 10.71 -5.65
N PHE A 47 34.03 10.04 -6.13
CA PHE A 47 34.23 9.77 -7.55
C PHE A 47 34.81 8.37 -7.74
N LYS A 48 34.51 7.76 -8.88
CA LYS A 48 34.99 6.41 -9.20
C LYS A 48 36.51 6.44 -9.41
N HIS A 49 37.22 5.50 -8.79
CA HIS A 49 38.63 5.26 -9.06
C HIS A 49 38.78 4.74 -10.49
N LYS A 50 39.65 5.36 -11.27
CA LYS A 50 39.86 5.02 -12.67
C LYS A 50 41.26 4.46 -12.86
N GLU A 51 41.34 3.27 -13.42
CA GLU A 51 42.56 2.72 -13.98
C GLU A 51 42.58 3.06 -15.47
N ASP A 52 43.68 3.64 -15.94
CA ASP A 52 43.88 3.93 -17.36
C ASP A 52 44.87 2.91 -17.96
N TYR A 53 44.54 2.37 -19.13
CA TYR A 53 45.40 1.42 -19.81
C TYR A 53 46.50 2.15 -20.57
N VAL A 54 47.75 1.92 -20.19
CA VAL A 54 48.91 2.54 -20.84
C VAL A 54 49.49 1.57 -21.86
N ARG A 55 49.29 1.90 -23.16
CA ARG A 55 49.70 1.06 -24.31
C ARG A 55 51.19 0.72 -24.33
N ILE A 56 52.04 1.64 -23.87
CA ILE A 56 53.50 1.43 -23.81
C ILE A 56 53.87 0.38 -22.76
N LEU A 57 53.16 0.34 -21.64
CA LEU A 57 53.40 -0.58 -20.54
C LEU A 57 52.60 -1.89 -20.67
N GLN A 58 51.69 -1.96 -21.64
CA GLN A 58 50.76 -3.08 -21.87
C GLN A 58 50.01 -3.52 -20.60
N LYS A 59 49.73 -2.59 -19.70
CA LYS A 59 49.06 -2.85 -18.42
C LYS A 59 48.14 -1.70 -18.00
N PRO A 60 47.05 -1.98 -17.27
CA PRO A 60 46.30 -0.96 -16.56
C PRO A 60 47.17 -0.34 -15.47
N VAL A 61 47.12 0.98 -15.34
CA VAL A 61 47.78 1.71 -14.26
C VAL A 61 46.79 2.61 -13.55
N SER A 62 46.86 2.61 -12.23
CA SER A 62 46.18 3.58 -11.39
C SER A 62 47.10 4.76 -11.10
N SER A 63 46.49 5.89 -10.77
CA SER A 63 47.23 7.05 -10.26
C SER A 63 47.81 6.72 -8.88
N GLN A 64 49.14 6.64 -8.76
CA GLN A 64 49.83 6.46 -7.48
C GLN A 64 49.89 7.72 -6.62
N TYR A 65 49.74 8.92 -7.21
CA TYR A 65 49.82 10.18 -6.45
C TYR A 65 48.69 10.31 -5.42
N ALA A 66 47.54 9.68 -5.67
CA ALA A 66 46.36 9.71 -4.82
C ALA A 66 46.27 8.51 -3.86
N GLU A 67 47.27 7.63 -3.88
CA GLU A 67 47.28 6.43 -3.06
C GLU A 67 47.33 6.82 -1.57
N GLY A 68 46.39 6.29 -0.78
CA GLY A 68 46.24 6.62 0.64
C GLY A 68 45.66 8.02 0.96
N LEU A 69 45.40 8.88 -0.04
CA LEU A 69 44.86 10.23 0.21
C LEU A 69 43.36 10.27 0.48
N PHE A 70 42.61 9.29 -0.02
CA PHE A 70 41.14 9.24 0.11
C PHE A 70 40.70 7.97 0.83
N SER A 71 39.66 8.07 1.64
CA SER A 71 38.93 6.89 2.09
C SER A 71 38.24 6.24 0.89
N GLN A 72 38.35 4.92 0.76
CA GLN A 72 37.78 4.19 -0.37
C GLN A 72 36.59 3.33 0.06
N CYS A 73 35.59 3.21 -0.81
CA CYS A 73 34.54 2.21 -0.68
C CYS A 73 34.41 1.39 -1.96
N GLN A 74 34.00 0.13 -1.83
CA GLN A 74 33.78 -0.76 -2.96
C GLN A 74 32.29 -1.00 -3.20
N LYS A 75 31.87 -0.95 -4.46
CA LYS A 75 30.53 -1.33 -4.89
C LYS A 75 30.63 -2.17 -6.16
N ASN A 76 30.15 -3.40 -6.13
CA ASN A 76 30.11 -4.31 -7.30
C ASN A 76 31.47 -4.44 -8.01
N GLY A 77 32.57 -4.51 -7.24
CA GLY A 77 33.92 -4.57 -7.78
C GLY A 77 34.53 -3.23 -8.19
N GLU A 78 33.75 -2.15 -8.28
CA GLU A 78 34.24 -0.80 -8.55
C GLU A 78 34.67 -0.11 -7.25
N ILE A 79 35.83 0.55 -7.29
CA ILE A 79 36.36 1.33 -6.16
C ILE A 79 35.95 2.80 -6.35
N TYR A 80 35.50 3.45 -5.27
CA TYR A 80 35.17 4.87 -5.24
C TYR A 80 36.00 5.56 -4.15
N ASN A 81 36.61 6.68 -4.51
CA ASN A 81 37.28 7.58 -3.58
C ASN A 81 36.22 8.51 -2.96
N ILE A 82 36.18 8.59 -1.64
CA ILE A 82 35.24 9.41 -0.88
C ILE A 82 35.91 10.73 -0.52
N ILE A 83 35.21 11.83 -0.81
CA ILE A 83 35.63 13.21 -0.51
C ILE A 83 34.65 13.93 0.42
N ALA A 84 33.58 13.25 0.85
CA ALA A 84 32.56 13.86 1.68
C ALA A 84 33.07 14.19 3.09
N THR A 85 32.61 15.33 3.57
CA THR A 85 32.75 15.76 4.96
C THR A 85 31.86 14.91 5.88
N ARG A 86 32.18 14.93 7.18
CA ARG A 86 31.38 14.24 8.20
C ARG A 86 29.94 14.74 8.21
N GLU A 87 29.73 16.03 8.00
CA GLU A 87 28.42 16.68 7.95
C GLU A 87 27.58 16.19 6.77
N GLN A 88 28.19 16.07 5.58
CA GLN A 88 27.51 15.52 4.40
C GLN A 88 27.12 14.04 4.61
N LEU A 89 27.99 13.25 5.23
CA LEU A 89 27.68 11.85 5.56
C LEU A 89 26.51 11.76 6.55
N HIS A 90 26.49 12.58 7.60
CA HIS A 90 25.37 12.65 8.54
C HIS A 90 24.06 13.03 7.87
N GLN A 91 24.06 14.02 6.97
CA GLN A 91 22.86 14.39 6.22
C GLN A 91 22.30 13.24 5.39
N ILE A 92 23.16 12.41 4.80
CA ILE A 92 22.76 11.22 4.04
C ILE A 92 22.18 10.16 4.98
N VAL A 93 22.80 9.92 6.13
CA VAL A 93 22.29 8.98 7.15
C VAL A 93 20.91 9.41 7.64
N ASP A 94 20.71 10.69 7.93
CA ASP A 94 19.41 11.23 8.35
C ASP A 94 18.35 11.09 7.26
N LEU A 95 18.71 11.37 6.01
CA LEU A 95 17.83 11.20 4.86
C LEU A 95 17.40 9.73 4.71
N LEU A 96 18.34 8.79 4.77
CA LEU A 96 18.06 7.36 4.66
C LEU A 96 17.21 6.85 5.82
N SER A 97 17.50 7.29 7.04
CA SER A 97 16.73 6.96 8.24
C SER A 97 15.26 7.37 8.10
N LYS A 98 15.00 8.58 7.60
CA LYS A 98 13.63 9.05 7.30
C LYS A 98 12.93 8.20 6.25
N LYS A 99 13.66 7.74 5.22
CA LYS A 99 13.10 6.85 4.18
C LYS A 99 12.78 5.46 4.72
N ILE A 100 13.63 4.89 5.58
CA ILE A 100 13.37 3.62 6.26
C ILE A 100 12.08 3.71 7.07
N GLN A 101 11.96 4.72 7.94
CA GLN A 101 10.76 4.93 8.74
C GLN A 101 9.49 5.08 7.89
N LEU A 102 9.59 5.75 6.73
CA LEU A 102 8.48 5.87 5.80
C LEU A 102 8.08 4.51 5.21
N TYR A 103 9.05 3.65 4.85
CA TYR A 103 8.77 2.31 4.34
C TYR A 103 8.22 1.37 5.41
N GLU A 104 8.71 1.45 6.64
CA GLU A 104 8.17 0.69 7.77
C GLU A 104 6.70 1.05 8.01
N LYS A 105 6.37 2.35 8.08
CA LYS A 105 4.98 2.82 8.20
C LYS A 105 4.11 2.34 7.04
N ARG A 106 4.64 2.34 5.82
CA ARG A 106 3.89 1.84 4.65
C ARG A 106 3.68 0.33 4.73
N LEU A 107 4.66 -0.42 5.19
CA LEU A 107 4.57 -1.87 5.36
C LEU A 107 3.53 -2.20 6.43
N GLU A 108 3.63 -1.58 7.61
CA GLU A 108 2.64 -1.70 8.68
C GLU A 108 1.23 -1.37 8.19
N TRP A 109 1.09 -0.30 7.39
CA TRP A 109 -0.19 0.02 6.76
C TRP A 109 -0.66 -1.09 5.81
N LEU A 110 0.19 -1.61 4.93
CA LEU A 110 -0.16 -2.71 4.00
C LEU A 110 -0.55 -3.99 4.75
N THR A 111 0.10 -4.25 5.87
CA THR A 111 -0.08 -5.45 6.68
C THR A 111 -0.95 -5.18 7.91
N SER A 112 -1.95 -4.30 7.84
CA SER A 112 -2.89 -4.06 8.94
C SER A 112 -4.34 -4.18 8.51
N GLY A 113 -5.20 -4.56 9.46
CA GLY A 113 -6.64 -4.70 9.26
C GLY A 113 -7.00 -5.68 8.14
N SER A 114 -8.04 -5.35 7.38
CA SER A 114 -8.53 -6.15 6.26
C SER A 114 -7.51 -6.35 5.13
N ARG A 115 -6.49 -5.48 5.02
CA ARG A 115 -5.46 -5.56 3.98
C ARG A 115 -4.54 -6.77 4.12
N GLN A 116 -4.41 -7.32 5.33
CA GLN A 116 -3.66 -8.57 5.55
C GLN A 116 -4.28 -9.76 4.81
N ILE A 117 -5.60 -9.75 4.64
CA ILE A 117 -6.38 -10.87 4.09
C ILE A 117 -6.71 -10.61 2.62
N PHE A 118 -7.21 -9.41 2.31
CA PHE A 118 -7.71 -9.08 0.97
C PHE A 118 -6.72 -8.26 0.14
N GLY A 119 -5.58 -7.87 0.70
CA GLY A 119 -4.73 -6.85 0.08
C GLY A 119 -5.40 -5.48 0.03
N VAL A 120 -4.88 -4.61 -0.82
CA VAL A 120 -5.45 -3.28 -1.09
C VAL A 120 -6.36 -3.39 -2.30
N ILE A 121 -7.66 -3.25 -2.08
CA ILE A 121 -8.66 -3.28 -3.15
C ILE A 121 -8.62 -1.94 -3.90
N GLN A 122 -8.43 -1.96 -5.21
CA GLN A 122 -8.27 -0.74 -6.02
C GLN A 122 -9.31 -0.60 -7.12
N GLU A 123 -10.06 -1.66 -7.33
CA GLU A 123 -11.09 -1.79 -8.32
C GLU A 123 -12.26 -0.87 -7.98
N ARG A 124 -12.91 -0.34 -9.03
CA ARG A 124 -14.12 0.49 -8.87
C ARG A 124 -15.39 -0.33 -8.66
N SER A 125 -15.31 -1.63 -8.97
CA SER A 125 -16.41 -2.58 -8.85
C SER A 125 -15.86 -3.91 -8.37
N ILE A 126 -16.42 -4.46 -7.30
CA ILE A 126 -15.98 -5.76 -6.75
C ILE A 126 -17.16 -6.69 -6.48
N THR A 127 -16.91 -7.99 -6.47
CA THR A 127 -17.87 -8.99 -5.97
C THR A 127 -17.17 -9.80 -4.88
N ILE A 128 -17.76 -9.85 -3.70
CA ILE A 128 -17.29 -10.68 -2.60
C ILE A 128 -18.16 -11.94 -2.57
N ALA A 129 -17.55 -13.10 -2.79
CA ALA A 129 -18.21 -14.39 -2.67
C ALA A 129 -17.85 -15.01 -1.31
N LEU A 130 -18.87 -15.34 -0.53
CA LEU A 130 -18.77 -15.91 0.80
C LEU A 130 -19.32 -17.32 0.80
N ASP A 131 -18.44 -18.29 1.02
CA ASP A 131 -18.84 -19.67 1.21
C ASP A 131 -18.81 -20.02 2.70
N PHE A 132 -19.97 -19.87 3.34
CA PHE A 132 -20.20 -20.39 4.68
C PHE A 132 -20.74 -21.80 4.56
N GLY A 133 -19.85 -22.76 4.38
CA GLY A 133 -20.21 -24.18 4.54
C GLY A 133 -20.63 -24.49 5.98
N ILE A 134 -20.78 -25.78 6.30
CA ILE A 134 -21.04 -26.24 7.68
C ILE A 134 -19.78 -25.95 8.51
N THR A 135 -19.77 -24.81 9.18
CA THR A 135 -18.67 -24.33 10.03
C THR A 135 -19.19 -24.10 11.45
N SER A 136 -18.32 -24.25 12.45
CA SER A 136 -18.72 -23.95 13.82
C SER A 136 -19.14 -22.48 13.96
N HIS A 137 -20.05 -22.19 14.88
CA HIS A 137 -20.52 -20.83 15.14
C HIS A 137 -19.38 -19.82 15.39
N SER A 138 -18.29 -20.27 16.04
CA SER A 138 -17.09 -19.47 16.26
C SER A 138 -16.37 -19.08 14.95
N HIS A 139 -16.19 -20.02 14.01
CA HIS A 139 -15.57 -19.74 12.72
C HIS A 139 -16.47 -18.85 11.86
N TYR A 140 -17.78 -19.10 11.87
CA TYR A 140 -18.77 -18.25 11.20
C TYR A 140 -18.65 -16.80 11.67
N LYS A 141 -18.65 -16.57 13.00
CA LYS A 141 -18.53 -15.23 13.58
C LYS A 141 -17.20 -14.55 13.22
N LEU A 142 -16.09 -15.30 13.22
CA LEU A 142 -14.79 -14.79 12.80
C LEU A 142 -14.82 -14.33 11.33
N CYS A 143 -15.35 -15.16 10.43
CA CYS A 143 -15.49 -14.81 9.02
C CYS A 143 -16.40 -13.57 8.83
N CYS A 144 -17.50 -13.48 9.58
CA CYS A 144 -18.36 -12.31 9.57
C CYS A 144 -17.63 -11.03 10.01
N ASN A 145 -16.79 -11.12 11.04
CA ASN A 145 -15.97 -9.98 11.49
C ASN A 145 -14.96 -9.55 10.41
N VAL A 146 -14.31 -10.52 9.74
CA VAL A 146 -13.40 -10.24 8.62
C VAL A 146 -14.11 -9.53 7.48
N VAL A 147 -15.31 -9.99 7.11
CA VAL A 147 -16.16 -9.36 6.08
C VAL A 147 -16.58 -7.95 6.51
N CYS A 148 -17.01 -7.77 7.75
CA CYS A 148 -17.36 -6.45 8.28
C CYS A 148 -16.17 -5.48 8.24
N ASN A 149 -14.96 -5.96 8.56
CA ASN A 149 -13.76 -5.13 8.56
C ASN A 149 -13.38 -4.69 7.14
N VAL A 150 -13.42 -5.58 6.15
CA VAL A 150 -13.12 -5.18 4.75
C VAL A 150 -14.19 -4.23 4.20
N LEU A 151 -15.46 -4.45 4.53
CA LEU A 151 -16.54 -3.55 4.12
C LEU A 151 -16.34 -2.14 4.69
N LYS A 152 -15.99 -2.04 5.97
CA LYS A 152 -15.74 -0.77 6.66
C LYS A 152 -14.51 -0.05 6.14
N GLU A 153 -13.39 -0.75 6.09
CA GLU A 153 -12.08 -0.15 5.85
C GLU A 153 -11.82 0.14 4.37
N GLN A 154 -12.35 -0.67 3.45
CA GLN A 154 -11.99 -0.58 2.02
C GLN A 154 -13.21 -0.38 1.12
N VAL A 155 -14.27 -1.16 1.28
CA VAL A 155 -15.43 -1.13 0.36
C VAL A 155 -16.24 0.16 0.48
N SER A 156 -16.19 0.82 1.64
CA SER A 156 -16.75 2.17 1.85
C SER A 156 -16.25 3.21 0.83
N GLN A 157 -15.11 2.96 0.17
CA GLN A 157 -14.52 3.85 -0.84
C GLN A 157 -14.74 3.37 -2.29
N ILE A 158 -15.50 2.29 -2.50
CA ILE A 158 -15.70 1.65 -3.81
C ILE A 158 -17.07 2.05 -4.37
N ALA A 159 -17.12 2.34 -5.68
CA ALA A 159 -18.34 2.84 -6.32
C ALA A 159 -19.44 1.79 -6.46
N ARG A 160 -19.08 0.52 -6.68
CA ARG A 160 -20.01 -0.60 -6.84
C ARG A 160 -19.48 -1.83 -6.13
N PHE A 161 -20.33 -2.56 -5.43
CA PHE A 161 -19.95 -3.87 -4.90
C PHE A 161 -21.15 -4.81 -4.86
N ASN A 162 -20.88 -6.09 -5.02
CA ASN A 162 -21.84 -7.18 -4.89
C ASN A 162 -21.38 -8.15 -3.81
N LEU A 163 -22.33 -8.79 -3.12
CA LEU A 163 -22.09 -9.82 -2.13
C LEU A 163 -22.88 -11.08 -2.51
N ILE A 164 -22.21 -12.22 -2.60
CA ILE A 164 -22.82 -13.52 -2.87
C ILE A 164 -22.53 -14.42 -1.68
N CYS A 165 -23.54 -15.07 -1.11
CA CYS A 165 -23.40 -15.95 0.05
C CYS A 165 -23.95 -17.34 -0.27
N ASN A 166 -23.22 -18.40 0.07
CA ASN A 166 -23.71 -19.78 -0.03
C ASN A 166 -24.69 -20.10 1.13
N HIS A 167 -25.74 -20.87 0.84
CA HIS A 167 -27.06 -20.85 1.51
C HIS A 167 -27.18 -21.67 2.82
N PHE A 168 -26.15 -21.83 3.65
CA PHE A 168 -26.32 -22.45 4.98
C PHE A 168 -26.17 -21.43 6.11
N ILE A 169 -27.11 -20.49 6.18
CA ILE A 169 -27.21 -19.53 7.27
C ILE A 169 -27.94 -20.20 8.44
N TYR A 170 -27.25 -20.47 9.54
CA TYR A 170 -27.88 -20.82 10.81
C TYR A 170 -28.77 -19.66 11.25
N PHE A 171 -30.08 -19.89 11.25
CA PHE A 171 -31.16 -18.91 11.38
C PHE A 171 -31.34 -18.35 12.82
N ASN A 172 -30.25 -17.98 13.50
CA ASN A 172 -30.34 -17.43 14.87
C ASN A 172 -29.66 -16.06 15.08
N ASP A 173 -29.02 -15.49 14.08
CA ASP A 173 -28.44 -14.14 14.18
C ASP A 173 -29.09 -13.16 13.20
N ALA A 174 -30.35 -12.80 13.47
CA ALA A 174 -31.04 -11.68 12.82
C ALA A 174 -30.23 -10.37 12.86
N PHE A 175 -29.32 -10.25 13.83
CA PHE A 175 -28.40 -9.13 14.01
C PHE A 175 -27.39 -8.96 12.87
N LEU A 176 -26.92 -10.06 12.26
CA LEU A 176 -25.95 -10.00 11.17
C LEU A 176 -26.60 -9.56 9.86
N CYS A 177 -27.81 -10.08 9.58
CA CYS A 177 -28.62 -9.62 8.47
C CYS A 177 -28.95 -8.13 8.63
N LEU A 178 -29.39 -7.68 9.81
CA LEU A 178 -29.65 -6.27 10.09
C LEU A 178 -28.41 -5.38 9.97
N LEU A 179 -27.22 -5.86 10.40
CA LEU A 179 -25.96 -5.11 10.24
C LEU A 179 -25.55 -4.99 8.77
N LEU A 180 -25.65 -6.07 8.00
CA LEU A 180 -25.37 -6.04 6.55
C LEU A 180 -26.39 -5.14 5.83
N PHE A 181 -27.67 -5.21 6.19
CA PHE A 181 -28.75 -4.38 5.62
C PHE A 181 -28.62 -2.90 5.99
N ALA A 182 -28.33 -2.58 7.26
CA ALA A 182 -28.13 -1.22 7.73
C ALA A 182 -26.85 -0.59 7.16
N TYR A 183 -25.80 -1.39 6.95
CA TYR A 183 -24.60 -0.95 6.25
C TYR A 183 -24.88 -0.69 4.76
N PHE A 184 -25.73 -1.52 4.13
CA PHE A 184 -26.17 -1.37 2.73
C PHE A 184 -26.96 -0.08 2.48
N ILE A 185 -27.97 0.20 3.32
CA ILE A 185 -28.84 1.39 3.16
C ILE A 185 -28.05 2.69 3.33
N LYS A 186 -26.98 2.68 4.13
CA LYS A 186 -26.21 3.90 4.44
C LYS A 186 -25.16 4.27 3.39
N PHE A 187 -24.70 3.34 2.55
CA PHE A 187 -23.51 3.55 1.70
C PHE A 187 -23.74 3.64 0.19
N SER A 188 -24.89 3.19 -0.35
CA SER A 188 -25.18 3.40 -1.78
C SER A 188 -26.68 3.28 -2.09
N PRO A 189 -27.41 4.39 -2.29
CA PRO A 189 -28.79 4.34 -2.80
C PRO A 189 -28.76 3.92 -4.27
N GLY A 190 -28.71 2.60 -4.51
CA GLY A 190 -28.67 2.03 -5.87
C GLY A 190 -27.91 0.70 -6.02
N CYS A 191 -27.22 0.21 -4.99
CA CYS A 191 -26.67 -1.16 -5.01
C CYS A 191 -27.73 -2.17 -4.58
N PHE A 192 -27.87 -3.28 -5.32
CA PHE A 192 -28.77 -4.38 -4.98
C PHE A 192 -27.98 -5.51 -4.31
N VAL A 193 -28.39 -5.94 -3.11
CA VAL A 193 -28.08 -7.31 -2.67
C VAL A 193 -29.00 -8.21 -3.49
N CYS A 194 -28.44 -9.08 -4.34
CA CYS A 194 -29.23 -10.16 -4.93
C CYS A 194 -29.47 -11.19 -3.83
N GLY A 195 -30.45 -10.90 -2.98
CA GLY A 195 -30.95 -11.78 -1.95
C GLY A 195 -31.94 -12.77 -2.56
N ASP A 196 -31.51 -13.55 -3.56
CA ASP A 196 -32.28 -14.73 -3.92
C ASP A 196 -32.21 -15.65 -2.70
N LEU A 197 -33.33 -15.69 -1.94
CA LEU A 197 -33.58 -16.40 -0.67
C LEU A 197 -33.58 -15.60 0.65
N CYS A 198 -33.71 -14.27 0.65
CA CYS A 198 -33.98 -13.53 1.90
C CYS A 198 -35.40 -12.92 1.94
N CYS A 199 -36.43 -13.71 1.62
CA CYS A 199 -37.83 -13.33 1.84
C CYS A 199 -38.74 -14.56 1.92
N SER A 200 -38.53 -15.42 2.91
CA SER A 200 -39.59 -16.32 3.38
C SER A 200 -39.73 -16.14 4.88
N HIS A 201 -40.75 -15.38 5.28
CA HIS A 201 -41.22 -15.18 6.67
C HIS A 201 -40.45 -14.18 7.54
N ILE A 202 -40.56 -12.89 7.19
CA ILE A 202 -40.74 -11.84 8.21
C ILE A 202 -42.17 -11.34 8.07
N HIS A 203 -43.05 -11.87 8.91
CA HIS A 203 -44.43 -11.42 9.03
C HIS A 203 -44.45 -10.16 9.91
N THR A 204 -44.06 -9.01 9.35
CA THR A 204 -44.41 -7.66 9.84
C THR A 204 -43.96 -6.67 8.78
N GLY A 205 -44.91 -5.88 8.29
CA GLY A 205 -44.84 -5.24 6.98
C GLY A 205 -43.77 -4.16 6.86
N ILE A 206 -42.91 -4.33 5.85
CA ILE A 206 -42.33 -3.24 5.08
C ILE A 206 -42.41 -3.68 3.61
N LEU A 207 -43.43 -3.18 2.93
CA LEU A 207 -43.59 -3.29 1.48
C LEU A 207 -42.58 -2.34 0.81
N MET A 208 -41.57 -2.89 0.14
CA MET A 208 -40.85 -2.16 -0.91
C MET A 208 -40.76 -3.07 -2.13
N SER A 209 -41.77 -2.91 -2.98
CA SER A 209 -41.75 -3.34 -4.38
C SER A 209 -40.61 -2.63 -5.10
N SER A 210 -39.71 -3.39 -5.72
CA SER A 210 -39.00 -2.90 -6.90
C SER A 210 -38.92 -4.03 -7.92
N HIS A 211 -39.51 -3.74 -9.08
CA HIS A 211 -39.64 -4.62 -10.23
C HIS A 211 -38.25 -4.91 -10.79
N CYS A 212 -37.85 -6.18 -10.83
CA CYS A 212 -36.66 -6.65 -11.54
C CYS A 212 -36.98 -6.72 -13.04
N PRO A 213 -36.35 -5.93 -13.93
CA PRO A 213 -36.45 -6.21 -15.36
C PRO A 213 -35.68 -7.50 -15.61
N LYS A 214 -36.42 -8.54 -16.00
CA LYS A 214 -35.87 -9.82 -16.47
C LYS A 214 -34.76 -9.53 -17.48
N ALA A 215 -33.52 -9.92 -17.16
CA ALA A 215 -32.51 -10.13 -18.16
C ALA A 215 -32.95 -11.37 -18.97
N SER A 216 -33.45 -11.14 -20.19
CA SER A 216 -33.63 -12.21 -21.16
C SER A 216 -32.25 -12.75 -21.56
N CYS A 217 -32.12 -14.07 -21.54
CA CYS A 217 -31.09 -14.80 -22.29
C CYS A 217 -31.23 -14.52 -23.79
#